data_AF-A0A0N4ZH16-F1
#
_entry.id   AF-A0A0N4ZH16-F1
#
_cell.length_a   1.000
_cell.length_b   1.000
_cell.length_c   1.000
_cell.angle_alpha   90.00
_cell.angle_beta   90.00
_cell.angle_gamma   90.00
#
_symmetry.space_group_name_H-M   'P 1'
#
loop_
_entity.id
_entity.type
_entity.pdbx_description
1 polymer ?
#
loop_
_entity_poly.entity_id
_entity_poly.type
_entity_poly.pdbx_seq_one_letter_code
_entity_poly.pdbx_strand_id
1 'polypeptide(L)'
;MHREIIFLLLLQILNIFGQNNDSLGKNIHVYLNSTNEIRMKTPANVTLTIVSDEETIDEDFIFECSDTYLCTVYNDSKIKHVSLNKENNYTTNMIVDIDPTFLGVTRINIEPVENGSKFNISYTSNMKIHKTKSGQVWEYAFSIVVTYFITFVTFLMGTQLHVNVILNILKKPIGPIVSIICQFLFMPLVAYGLCLTVLKDEPNFVKFCFIAAGSSPGGGKSSFWTIIFDGNLNLSVCLTFVQTVCASLMMPLWMTLIGKQFLANENISVPYIGLVKAIFNLIIPCIVGMLTVHYKPKLVQNAQKYIKVATWTSTIVFTMLGVFVYHHIFLMITLPILIASCILPWSGYILAYIVGTLCKLPIADVITVSIETGVQNVGLAIMMLMYSFQEPELDIAMVAPIVVILATDKPLIIIWLIKKMYKKYCSSDNDKKDNISLPRTG
;
A
#
# COMPACT_ATOMS: atom_id res chain seq x y z
N MET A 1 -45.71 15.22 -12.53
CA MET A 1 -45.60 15.40 -13.99
C MET A 1 -44.37 16.22 -14.42
N HIS A 2 -44.01 17.35 -13.77
CA HIS A 2 -42.85 18.15 -14.22
C HIS A 2 -41.44 17.63 -13.86
N ARG A 3 -41.30 16.71 -12.89
CA ARG A 3 -40.00 16.13 -12.48
C ARG A 3 -39.54 14.96 -13.35
N GLU A 4 -40.47 14.19 -13.92
CA GLU A 4 -40.15 13.04 -14.78
C GLU A 4 -39.74 13.47 -16.19
N ILE A 5 -40.31 14.59 -16.68
CA ILE A 5 -39.97 15.16 -18.00
C ILE A 5 -38.54 15.72 -18.00
N ILE A 6 -38.07 16.30 -16.89
CA ILE A 6 -36.70 16.80 -16.76
C ILE A 6 -35.69 15.63 -16.69
N PHE A 7 -36.07 14.51 -16.08
CA PHE A 7 -35.22 13.31 -16.01
C PHE A 7 -35.09 12.61 -17.37
N LEU A 8 -36.18 12.57 -18.15
CA LEU A 8 -36.19 12.03 -19.52
C LEU A 8 -35.42 12.92 -20.51
N LEU A 9 -35.50 14.25 -20.37
CA LEU A 9 -34.71 15.19 -21.17
C LEU A 9 -33.21 15.14 -20.85
N LEU A 10 -32.83 14.91 -19.59
CA LEU A 10 -31.42 14.75 -19.21
C LEU A 10 -30.81 13.44 -19.75
N LEU A 11 -31.60 12.36 -19.79
CA LEU A 11 -31.21 11.09 -20.41
C LEU A 11 -31.04 11.21 -21.93
N GLN A 12 -31.88 12.00 -22.61
CA GLN A 12 -31.73 12.26 -24.04
C GLN A 12 -30.51 13.12 -24.38
N ILE A 13 -30.12 14.07 -23.51
CA ILE A 13 -28.94 14.92 -23.75
C ILE A 13 -27.62 14.16 -23.52
N LEU A 14 -27.60 13.18 -22.61
CA LEU A 14 -26.45 12.29 -22.41
C LEU A 14 -26.23 11.32 -23.58
N ASN A 15 -27.28 11.00 -24.34
CA ASN A 15 -27.18 10.15 -25.53
C ASN A 15 -26.67 10.88 -26.79
N ILE A 16 -26.56 12.22 -26.77
CA ILE A 16 -26.24 13.02 -27.97
C ILE A 16 -24.75 13.44 -28.03
N PHE A 17 -23.96 13.27 -26.96
CA PHE A 17 -22.55 13.72 -26.91
C PHE A 17 -21.46 12.64 -27.08
N GLY A 18 -21.82 11.43 -27.49
CA GLY A 18 -20.84 10.38 -27.85
C GLY A 18 -20.88 10.03 -29.33
N GLN A 19 -20.46 10.93 -30.21
CA GLN A 19 -20.41 10.66 -31.66
C GLN A 19 -19.16 9.84 -32.06
N ASN A 20 -19.42 8.88 -32.96
CA ASN A 20 -18.57 8.31 -34.02
C ASN A 20 -17.67 7.10 -33.69
N ASN A 21 -18.13 5.92 -34.09
CA ASN A 21 -17.63 5.30 -35.33
C ASN A 21 -18.54 4.17 -35.83
N ASP A 22 -18.73 4.15 -37.15
CA ASP A 22 -19.49 3.17 -37.92
C ASP A 22 -19.05 1.72 -37.66
N SER A 23 -19.99 0.89 -37.20
CA SER A 23 -20.16 -0.48 -37.71
C SER A 23 -21.58 -0.97 -37.38
N LEU A 24 -22.26 -1.50 -38.40
CA LEU A 24 -23.57 -2.15 -38.32
C LEU A 24 -23.40 -3.49 -37.58
N GLY A 25 -23.25 -3.44 -36.25
CA GLY A 25 -23.06 -4.60 -35.40
C GLY A 25 -24.26 -4.80 -34.48
N LYS A 26 -24.67 -6.06 -34.30
CA LYS A 26 -25.72 -6.43 -33.35
C LYS A 26 -25.25 -6.16 -31.92
N ASN A 27 -26.04 -5.48 -31.09
CA ASN A 27 -25.65 -5.14 -29.72
C ASN A 27 -26.04 -6.25 -28.74
N ILE A 28 -25.09 -6.65 -27.90
CA ILE A 28 -25.31 -7.60 -26.81
C ILE A 28 -24.88 -6.96 -25.50
N HIS A 29 -25.77 -7.00 -24.52
CA HIS A 29 -25.53 -6.58 -23.15
C HIS A 29 -25.41 -7.80 -22.25
N VAL A 30 -24.28 -7.92 -21.55
CA VAL A 30 -24.00 -9.04 -20.66
C VAL A 30 -23.97 -8.54 -19.22
N TYR A 31 -24.88 -9.07 -18.41
CA TYR A 31 -25.00 -8.80 -16.99
C TYR A 31 -24.53 -9.98 -16.17
N LEU A 32 -23.68 -9.71 -15.19
CA LEU A 32 -23.25 -10.71 -14.21
C LEU A 32 -24.26 -10.77 -13.08
N ASN A 33 -25.04 -11.84 -13.00
CA ASN A 33 -26.02 -12.07 -11.94
C ASN A 33 -25.42 -13.02 -10.89
N SER A 34 -24.24 -12.69 -10.37
CA SER A 34 -23.60 -13.50 -9.33
C SER A 34 -24.08 -13.06 -7.95
N THR A 35 -24.81 -13.94 -7.26
CA THR A 35 -25.25 -13.74 -5.88
C THR A 35 -24.23 -14.25 -4.86
N ASN A 36 -23.23 -15.04 -5.27
CA ASN A 36 -22.23 -15.64 -4.39
C ASN A 36 -20.85 -14.99 -4.55
N GLU A 37 -20.15 -14.78 -3.43
CA GLU A 37 -18.73 -14.41 -3.41
C GLU A 37 -17.89 -15.55 -4.02
N ILE A 38 -17.23 -15.28 -5.14
CA ILE A 38 -16.34 -16.23 -5.81
C ILE A 38 -15.01 -16.25 -5.06
N ARG A 39 -14.49 -17.44 -4.77
CA ARG A 39 -13.28 -17.61 -3.95
C ARG A 39 -12.24 -18.44 -4.70
N MET A 40 -10.97 -18.09 -4.54
CA MET A 40 -9.87 -18.83 -5.14
C MET A 40 -9.84 -20.29 -4.68
N LYS A 41 -9.43 -21.20 -5.56
CA LYS A 41 -9.31 -22.66 -5.32
C LYS A 41 -10.62 -23.35 -4.93
N THR A 42 -11.75 -22.72 -5.18
CA THR A 42 -13.08 -23.32 -5.02
C THR A 42 -13.86 -23.13 -6.31
N PRO A 43 -14.28 -24.21 -6.99
CA PRO A 43 -15.11 -24.12 -8.18
C PRO A 43 -16.37 -23.29 -7.89
N ALA A 44 -16.72 -22.41 -8.82
CA ALA A 44 -17.86 -21.52 -8.66
C ALA A 44 -18.71 -21.49 -9.94
N ASN A 45 -20.02 -21.40 -9.74
CA ASN A 45 -20.98 -21.34 -10.83
C ASN A 45 -21.46 -19.90 -10.94
N VAL A 46 -21.22 -19.28 -12.09
CA VAL A 46 -21.53 -17.88 -12.34
C VAL A 46 -22.72 -17.78 -13.27
N THR A 47 -23.77 -17.06 -12.88
CA THR A 47 -24.92 -16.84 -13.75
C THR A 47 -24.74 -15.54 -14.53
N LEU A 48 -24.75 -15.63 -15.85
CA LEU A 48 -24.71 -14.52 -16.79
C LEU A 48 -26.10 -14.34 -17.40
N THR A 49 -26.59 -13.12 -17.41
CA THR A 49 -27.81 -12.74 -18.13
C THR A 49 -27.39 -12.00 -19.38
N ILE A 50 -27.70 -12.56 -20.55
CA ILE A 50 -27.43 -11.96 -21.85
C ILE A 50 -28.72 -11.36 -22.39
N VAL A 51 -28.66 -10.08 -22.78
CA VAL A 51 -29.78 -9.30 -23.32
C VAL A 51 -29.37 -8.71 -24.67
N SER A 52 -30.29 -8.65 -25.62
CA SER A 52 -30.10 -7.96 -26.90
C SER A 52 -31.17 -6.88 -27.12
N ASP A 53 -30.85 -5.86 -27.91
CA ASP A 53 -31.72 -4.73 -28.29
C ASP A 53 -32.80 -5.15 -29.30
N GLU A 54 -33.63 -6.14 -28.92
CA GLU A 54 -34.75 -6.68 -29.73
C GLU A 54 -34.34 -7.42 -31.02
N GLU A 55 -33.07 -7.83 -31.14
CA GLU A 55 -32.59 -8.64 -32.25
C GLU A 55 -32.57 -10.13 -31.92
N THR A 56 -33.00 -10.96 -32.89
CA THR A 56 -32.90 -12.42 -32.74
C THR A 56 -31.47 -12.89 -32.93
N ILE A 57 -30.97 -13.65 -31.97
CA ILE A 57 -29.61 -14.21 -31.95
C ILE A 57 -29.75 -15.70 -31.66
N ASP A 58 -29.10 -16.53 -32.48
CA ASP A 58 -29.11 -18.00 -32.33
C ASP A 58 -27.73 -18.53 -32.75
N GLU A 59 -26.73 -18.26 -31.91
CA GLU A 59 -25.31 -18.51 -32.22
C GLU A 59 -24.58 -19.13 -31.02
N ASP A 60 -23.50 -19.87 -31.30
CA ASP A 60 -22.61 -20.39 -30.27
C ASP A 60 -21.59 -19.31 -29.86
N PHE A 61 -21.42 -19.15 -28.55
CA PHE A 61 -20.47 -18.22 -27.97
C PHE A 61 -19.41 -18.95 -27.14
N ILE A 62 -18.17 -18.46 -27.23
CA ILE A 62 -17.04 -18.87 -26.43
C ILE A 62 -16.94 -17.98 -25.19
N PHE A 63 -16.87 -18.60 -24.02
CA PHE A 63 -16.70 -17.94 -22.73
C PHE A 63 -15.26 -18.13 -22.27
N GLU A 64 -14.51 -17.04 -22.14
CA GLU A 64 -13.15 -17.05 -21.61
C GLU A 64 -12.97 -15.99 -20.53
N CYS A 65 -12.17 -16.29 -19.51
CA CYS A 65 -11.74 -15.28 -18.56
C CYS A 65 -10.78 -14.31 -19.25
N SER A 66 -10.98 -12.99 -19.07
CA SER A 66 -10.07 -11.96 -19.60
C SER A 66 -8.64 -12.16 -19.13
N ASP A 67 -8.47 -12.59 -17.89
CA ASP A 67 -7.18 -12.95 -17.32
C ASP A 67 -7.19 -14.42 -16.90
N THR A 68 -6.48 -15.23 -17.68
CA THR A 68 -6.32 -16.67 -17.46
C THR A 68 -5.48 -16.99 -16.21
N TYR A 69 -4.75 -16.02 -15.67
CA TYR A 69 -4.06 -16.16 -14.40
C TYR A 69 -5.02 -16.09 -13.20
N LEU A 70 -6.11 -15.34 -13.33
CA LEU A 70 -7.11 -15.14 -12.27
C LEU A 70 -8.20 -16.22 -12.28
N CYS A 71 -8.70 -16.60 -13.45
CA CYS A 71 -9.67 -17.68 -13.58
C CYS A 71 -9.56 -18.43 -14.90
N THR A 72 -10.04 -19.66 -14.90
CA THR A 72 -10.24 -20.45 -16.12
C THR A 72 -11.68 -20.93 -16.19
N VAL A 73 -12.23 -21.04 -17.40
CA VAL A 73 -13.57 -21.57 -17.63
C VAL A 73 -13.44 -23.08 -17.87
N TYR A 74 -14.28 -23.89 -17.24
CA TYR A 74 -14.27 -25.34 -17.49
C TYR A 74 -14.63 -25.64 -18.95
N ASN A 75 -13.99 -26.64 -19.54
CA ASN A 75 -14.19 -27.01 -20.95
C ASN A 75 -15.67 -27.23 -21.31
N ASP A 76 -16.44 -27.84 -20.42
CA ASP A 76 -17.87 -28.12 -20.63
C ASP A 76 -18.74 -26.85 -20.63
N SER A 77 -18.24 -25.76 -20.03
CA SER A 77 -18.89 -24.44 -20.00
C SER A 77 -18.25 -23.44 -20.97
N LYS A 78 -17.23 -23.84 -21.73
CA LYS A 78 -16.44 -22.95 -22.59
C LYS A 78 -17.19 -22.51 -23.85
N ILE A 79 -18.04 -23.39 -24.41
CA ILE A 79 -18.89 -23.08 -25.57
C ILE A 79 -20.33 -23.30 -25.16
N LYS A 80 -21.17 -22.27 -25.28
CA LYS A 80 -22.62 -22.41 -25.06
C LYS A 80 -23.42 -21.78 -26.19
N HIS A 81 -24.49 -22.46 -26.54
CA HIS A 81 -25.45 -22.00 -27.51
C HIS A 81 -26.36 -20.93 -26.90
N VAL A 82 -26.48 -19.78 -27.56
CA VAL A 82 -27.26 -18.63 -27.07
C VAL A 82 -28.38 -18.34 -28.04
N SER A 83 -29.60 -18.64 -27.59
CA SER A 83 -30.83 -18.34 -28.31
C SER A 83 -31.59 -17.20 -27.62
N LEU A 84 -31.77 -16.09 -28.33
CA LEU A 84 -32.46 -14.88 -27.90
C LEU A 84 -33.57 -14.60 -28.91
N ASN A 85 -34.81 -14.83 -28.50
CA ASN A 85 -35.99 -14.67 -29.34
C ASN A 85 -37.04 -13.81 -28.64
N LYS A 86 -38.05 -13.37 -29.40
CA LYS A 86 -39.18 -12.58 -28.91
C LYS A 86 -39.97 -13.30 -27.80
N GLU A 87 -39.98 -14.64 -27.81
CA GLU A 87 -40.61 -15.46 -26.75
C GLU A 87 -39.92 -15.33 -25.39
N ASN A 88 -38.60 -15.10 -25.39
CA ASN A 88 -37.79 -14.97 -24.17
C ASN A 88 -37.54 -13.50 -23.82
N ASN A 89 -38.28 -12.56 -24.42
CA ASN A 89 -38.02 -11.11 -24.32
C ASN A 89 -36.55 -10.77 -24.59
N TYR A 90 -35.91 -11.44 -25.56
CA TYR A 90 -34.51 -11.23 -25.93
C TYR A 90 -33.53 -11.33 -24.75
N THR A 91 -33.85 -12.17 -23.76
CA THR A 91 -33.07 -12.36 -22.53
C THR A 91 -32.87 -13.85 -22.24
N THR A 92 -31.63 -14.27 -21.99
CA THR A 92 -31.30 -15.65 -21.60
C THR A 92 -30.32 -15.67 -20.44
N ASN A 93 -30.58 -16.55 -19.45
CA ASN A 93 -29.67 -16.81 -18.33
C ASN A 93 -28.81 -18.04 -18.63
N MET A 94 -27.51 -17.93 -18.40
CA MET A 94 -26.54 -19.01 -18.57
C MET A 94 -25.68 -19.16 -17.34
N ILE A 95 -25.45 -20.41 -16.94
CA ILE A 95 -24.52 -20.74 -15.86
C ILE A 95 -23.18 -21.07 -16.51
N VAL A 96 -22.10 -20.42 -16.11
CA VAL A 96 -20.73 -20.73 -16.55
C VAL A 96 -19.97 -21.22 -15.34
N ASP A 97 -19.45 -22.44 -15.43
CA ASP A 97 -18.61 -23.01 -14.39
C ASP A 97 -17.18 -22.48 -14.57
N ILE A 98 -16.65 -21.89 -13.51
CA ILE A 98 -15.30 -21.32 -13.48
C ILE A 98 -14.45 -21.98 -12.40
N ASP A 99 -13.16 -22.10 -12.67
CA ASP A 99 -12.12 -22.45 -11.70
C ASP A 99 -11.30 -21.19 -11.38
N PRO A 100 -11.54 -20.53 -10.23
CA PRO A 100 -10.82 -19.33 -9.83
C PRO A 100 -9.44 -19.71 -9.27
N THR A 101 -8.38 -19.38 -9.99
CA THR A 101 -7.00 -19.77 -9.66
C THR A 101 -6.34 -18.80 -8.69
N PHE A 102 -6.58 -17.50 -8.85
CA PHE A 102 -5.93 -16.44 -8.08
C PHE A 102 -6.88 -15.29 -7.74
N LEU A 103 -6.57 -14.53 -6.67
CA LEU A 103 -7.41 -13.42 -6.23
C LEU A 103 -7.21 -12.20 -7.13
N GLY A 104 -8.29 -11.47 -7.42
CA GLY A 104 -8.24 -10.31 -8.30
C GLY A 104 -9.61 -9.88 -8.80
N VAL A 105 -9.60 -8.93 -9.73
CA VAL A 105 -10.80 -8.43 -10.42
C VAL A 105 -10.66 -8.78 -11.89
N THR A 106 -11.62 -9.52 -12.43
CA THR A 106 -11.60 -10.02 -13.82
C THR A 106 -12.99 -9.93 -14.44
N ARG A 107 -13.13 -10.22 -15.73
CA ARG A 107 -14.41 -10.32 -16.43
C ARG A 107 -14.41 -11.53 -17.34
N ILE A 108 -15.59 -12.07 -17.62
CA ILE A 108 -15.77 -13.13 -18.62
C ILE A 108 -15.95 -12.42 -19.96
N ASN A 109 -15.01 -12.62 -20.88
CA ASN A 109 -15.17 -12.26 -22.27
C ASN A 109 -16.03 -13.32 -22.97
N ILE A 110 -16.87 -12.83 -23.86
CA ILE A 110 -17.75 -13.60 -24.70
C ILE A 110 -17.41 -13.25 -26.13
N GLU A 111 -17.13 -14.25 -26.96
CA GLU A 111 -16.81 -14.07 -28.38
C GLU A 111 -17.65 -15.05 -29.20
N PRO A 112 -18.23 -14.64 -30.34
CA PRO A 112 -18.94 -15.56 -31.22
C PRO A 112 -17.99 -16.61 -31.79
N VAL A 113 -18.43 -17.86 -31.91
CA VAL A 113 -17.64 -18.94 -32.54
C VAL A 113 -17.45 -18.68 -34.03
N GLU A 114 -18.43 -18.08 -34.71
CA GLU A 114 -18.35 -17.69 -36.11
C GLU A 114 -17.79 -16.28 -36.26
N ASN A 115 -16.54 -16.15 -36.72
CA ASN A 115 -15.82 -14.88 -36.94
C ASN A 115 -16.48 -13.88 -37.92
N GLY A 116 -17.64 -14.20 -38.50
CA GLY A 116 -18.33 -13.39 -39.52
C GLY A 116 -19.33 -12.36 -38.98
N SER A 117 -19.87 -12.56 -37.77
CA SER A 117 -20.88 -11.72 -37.15
C SER A 117 -20.23 -10.65 -36.26
N LYS A 118 -20.32 -9.37 -36.67
CA LYS A 118 -19.85 -8.25 -35.85
C LYS A 118 -20.85 -8.00 -34.72
N PHE A 119 -20.57 -8.49 -33.53
CA PHE A 119 -21.31 -8.14 -32.31
C PHE A 119 -20.57 -7.06 -31.53
N ASN A 120 -21.31 -6.04 -31.10
CA ASN A 120 -20.83 -5.09 -30.11
C ASN A 120 -21.26 -5.60 -28.73
N ILE A 121 -20.34 -6.29 -28.05
CA ILE A 121 -20.59 -6.88 -26.73
C ILE A 121 -20.17 -5.88 -25.65
N SER A 122 -21.14 -5.48 -24.84
CA SER A 122 -20.92 -4.61 -23.69
C SER A 122 -21.12 -5.37 -22.39
N TYR A 123 -20.20 -5.12 -21.45
CA TYR A 123 -20.17 -5.79 -20.16
C TYR A 123 -20.50 -4.78 -19.07
N THR A 124 -21.46 -5.09 -18.21
CA THR A 124 -21.90 -4.14 -17.18
C THR A 124 -21.22 -4.38 -15.83
N SER A 125 -20.49 -5.49 -15.62
CA SER A 125 -19.92 -5.79 -14.29
C SER A 125 -18.66 -6.65 -14.33
N ASN A 126 -17.71 -6.28 -13.46
CA ASN A 126 -16.51 -7.06 -13.17
C ASN A 126 -16.80 -8.10 -12.09
N MET A 127 -16.17 -9.26 -12.21
CA MET A 127 -16.16 -10.32 -11.24
C MET A 127 -15.00 -10.13 -10.25
N LYS A 128 -15.29 -10.27 -8.96
CA LYS A 128 -14.29 -10.22 -7.89
C LYS A 128 -14.02 -11.62 -7.35
N ILE A 129 -12.75 -12.01 -7.32
CA ILE A 129 -12.31 -13.29 -6.77
C ILE A 129 -11.64 -13.04 -5.43
N HIS A 130 -12.30 -13.51 -4.37
CA HIS A 130 -11.88 -13.37 -2.98
C HIS A 130 -10.96 -14.52 -2.56
N LYS A 131 -10.36 -14.39 -1.38
CA LYS A 131 -9.55 -15.44 -0.76
C LYS A 131 -10.38 -16.62 -0.29
N THR A 132 -9.69 -17.74 -0.04
CA THR A 132 -10.27 -18.88 0.68
C THR A 132 -10.74 -18.47 2.08
N LYS A 133 -11.79 -19.13 2.60
CA LYS A 133 -12.30 -18.92 3.97
C LYS A 133 -11.20 -19.08 5.03
N SER A 134 -10.34 -20.10 4.85
CA SER A 134 -9.21 -20.36 5.76
C SER A 134 -8.20 -19.20 5.75
N GLY A 135 -7.85 -18.69 4.56
CA GLY A 135 -6.95 -17.54 4.42
C GLY A 135 -7.46 -16.29 5.15
N GLN A 136 -8.74 -15.95 4.98
CA GLN A 136 -9.37 -14.81 5.65
C GLN A 136 -9.31 -14.91 7.18
N VAL A 137 -9.52 -16.10 7.75
CA VAL A 137 -9.43 -16.31 9.20
C VAL A 137 -8.02 -16.08 9.73
N TRP A 138 -7.01 -16.59 9.04
CA TRP A 138 -5.60 -16.39 9.43
C TRP A 138 -5.18 -14.93 9.35
N GLU A 139 -5.60 -14.22 8.32
CA GLU A 139 -5.30 -12.80 8.16
C GLU A 139 -6.03 -11.93 9.17
N TYR A 140 -7.29 -12.22 9.45
CA TYR A 140 -8.03 -11.53 10.51
C TYR A 140 -7.37 -11.73 11.87
N ALA A 141 -7.00 -12.98 12.21
CA ALA A 141 -6.27 -13.29 13.43
C ALA A 141 -4.92 -12.55 13.47
N PHE A 142 -4.15 -12.59 12.37
CA PHE A 142 -2.87 -11.89 12.26
C PHE A 142 -3.02 -10.38 12.42
N SER A 143 -4.03 -9.78 11.79
CA SER A 143 -4.33 -8.34 11.86
C SER A 143 -4.61 -7.90 13.30
N ILE A 144 -5.38 -8.68 14.06
CA ILE A 144 -5.63 -8.39 15.48
C ILE A 144 -4.32 -8.38 16.26
N VAL A 145 -3.50 -9.43 16.11
CA VAL A 145 -2.25 -9.55 16.87
C VAL A 145 -1.26 -8.44 16.49
N VAL A 146 -1.12 -8.12 15.20
CA VAL A 146 -0.28 -7.02 14.72
C VAL A 146 -0.76 -5.67 15.22
N THR A 147 -2.08 -5.45 15.27
CA THR A 147 -2.65 -4.22 15.82
C THR A 147 -2.23 -4.03 17.28
N TYR A 148 -2.40 -5.04 18.13
CA TYR A 148 -1.94 -4.99 19.52
C TYR A 148 -0.43 -4.81 19.63
N PHE A 149 0.34 -5.47 18.75
CA PHE A 149 1.79 -5.32 18.71
C PHE A 149 2.22 -3.89 18.38
N ILE A 150 1.61 -3.26 17.36
CA ILE A 150 1.89 -1.87 16.99
C ILE A 150 1.53 -0.93 18.14
N THR A 151 0.35 -1.08 18.75
CA THR A 151 -0.04 -0.32 19.95
C THR A 151 1.00 -0.44 21.07
N PHE A 152 1.50 -1.65 21.32
CA PHE A 152 2.53 -1.89 22.32
C PHE A 152 3.86 -1.22 21.97
N VAL A 153 4.35 -1.38 20.74
CA VAL A 153 5.61 -0.75 20.27
C VAL A 153 5.51 0.78 20.33
N THR A 154 4.38 1.35 19.95
CA THR A 154 4.16 2.80 20.00
C THR A 154 4.09 3.32 21.45
N PHE A 155 3.50 2.55 22.37
CA PHE A 155 3.60 2.83 23.80
C PHE A 155 5.05 2.83 24.29
N LEU A 156 5.85 1.83 23.90
CA LEU A 156 7.25 1.74 24.28
C LEU A 156 8.07 2.93 23.76
N MET A 157 7.81 3.37 22.54
CA MET A 157 8.41 4.60 22.00
C MET A 157 8.05 5.82 22.87
N GLY A 158 6.79 5.93 23.30
CA GLY A 158 6.34 6.96 24.24
C GLY A 158 7.13 6.98 25.55
N THR A 159 7.51 5.81 26.07
CA THR A 159 8.32 5.73 27.31
C THR A 159 9.75 6.23 27.17
N GLN A 160 10.23 6.45 25.95
CA GLN A 160 11.58 7.00 25.66
C GLN A 160 11.57 8.53 25.53
N LEU A 161 10.38 9.14 25.50
CA LEU A 161 10.20 10.57 25.29
C LEU A 161 10.16 11.34 26.62
N HIS A 162 11.22 12.08 26.92
CA HIS A 162 11.23 13.04 28.02
C HIS A 162 10.76 14.42 27.55
N VAL A 163 9.69 14.93 28.13
CA VAL A 163 9.06 16.21 27.76
C VAL A 163 10.06 17.38 27.72
N ASN A 164 10.96 17.45 28.71
CA ASN A 164 11.98 18.51 28.77
C ASN A 164 12.95 18.48 27.58
N VAL A 165 13.26 17.28 27.07
CA VAL A 165 14.14 17.09 25.91
C VAL A 165 13.43 17.55 24.64
N ILE A 166 12.15 17.19 24.48
CA ILE A 166 11.31 17.64 23.36
C ILE A 166 11.24 19.16 23.34
N LEU A 167 10.91 19.79 24.47
CA LEU A 167 10.79 21.25 24.54
C LEU A 167 12.11 21.96 24.20
N ASN A 168 13.25 21.41 24.61
CA ASN A 168 14.56 21.97 24.26
C ASN A 168 14.90 21.81 22.77
N ILE A 169 14.48 20.72 22.14
CA ILE A 169 14.64 20.52 20.68
C ILE A 169 13.73 21.48 19.92
N LEU A 170 12.48 21.65 20.34
CA LEU A 170 11.52 22.55 19.70
C LEU A 170 11.94 24.04 19.80
N LYS A 171 12.74 24.42 20.80
CA LYS A 171 13.37 25.75 20.88
C LYS A 171 14.41 26.00 19.77
N LYS A 172 14.91 24.95 19.12
CA LYS A 172 15.83 25.02 17.97
C LYS A 172 15.11 24.50 16.72
N PRO A 173 14.22 25.29 16.12
CA PRO A 173 13.19 24.76 15.23
C PRO A 173 13.69 24.34 13.85
N ILE A 174 14.93 24.67 13.46
CA ILE A 174 15.44 24.41 12.11
C ILE A 174 15.39 22.91 11.77
N GLY A 175 15.85 22.03 12.67
CA GLY A 175 15.81 20.58 12.44
C GLY A 175 14.38 20.04 12.26
N PRO A 176 13.47 20.28 13.23
CA PRO A 176 12.05 19.93 13.10
C PRO A 176 11.36 20.47 11.84
N ILE A 177 11.58 21.74 11.49
CA ILE A 177 10.97 22.35 10.30
C ILE A 177 11.47 21.67 9.02
N VAL A 178 12.79 21.49 8.88
CA VAL A 178 13.38 20.82 7.71
C VAL A 178 12.82 19.41 7.57
N SER A 179 12.72 18.67 8.68
CA SER A 179 12.17 17.33 8.69
C SER A 179 10.69 17.30 8.28
N ILE A 180 9.85 18.19 8.80
CA ILE A 180 8.42 18.29 8.43
C ILE A 180 8.26 18.60 6.94
N ILE A 181 9.07 19.53 6.40
CA ILE A 181 9.05 19.87 4.98
C ILE A 181 9.48 18.67 4.14
N CYS A 182 10.56 17.97 4.49
CA CYS A 182 11.00 16.78 3.78
C CYS A 182 9.93 15.67 3.83
N GLN A 183 9.34 15.44 4.99
CA GLN A 183 8.35 14.38 5.20
C GLN A 183 7.01 14.64 4.52
N PHE A 184 6.44 15.83 4.67
CA PHE A 184 5.07 16.11 4.27
C PHE A 184 4.94 17.03 3.07
N LEU A 185 6.04 17.54 2.51
CA LEU A 185 6.01 18.23 1.21
C LEU A 185 6.71 17.38 0.15
N PHE A 186 7.98 17.02 0.37
CA PHE A 186 8.76 16.35 -0.67
C PHE A 186 8.34 14.90 -0.90
N MET A 187 8.18 14.10 0.16
CA MET A 187 7.86 12.68 -0.01
C MET A 187 6.51 12.40 -0.73
N PRO A 188 5.40 13.09 -0.41
CA PRO A 188 4.15 12.94 -1.17
C PRO A 188 4.30 13.34 -2.64
N LEU A 189 5.09 14.39 -2.92
CA LEU A 189 5.33 14.84 -4.30
C LEU A 189 6.18 13.85 -5.10
N VAL A 190 7.20 13.25 -4.48
CA VAL A 190 7.97 12.16 -5.09
C VAL A 190 7.07 10.96 -5.34
N ALA A 191 6.26 10.56 -4.36
CA ALA A 191 5.31 9.45 -4.53
C ALA A 191 4.33 9.71 -5.69
N TYR A 192 3.81 10.93 -5.79
CA TYR A 192 2.93 11.32 -6.88
C TYR A 192 3.63 11.32 -8.24
N GLY A 193 4.84 11.87 -8.33
CA GLY A 193 5.65 11.85 -9.55
C GLY A 193 5.92 10.43 -10.05
N LEU A 194 6.22 9.51 -9.13
CA LEU A 194 6.40 8.08 -9.42
C LEU A 194 5.09 7.42 -9.88
N CYS A 195 3.94 7.83 -9.34
CA CYS A 195 2.63 7.33 -9.80
C CYS A 195 2.34 7.71 -11.26
N LEU A 196 2.76 8.91 -11.68
CA LEU A 196 2.54 9.39 -13.06
C LEU A 196 3.55 8.83 -14.07
N THR A 197 4.75 8.46 -13.61
CA THR A 197 5.86 8.08 -14.49
C THR A 197 6.12 6.58 -14.50
N VAL A 198 6.41 6.00 -13.33
CA VAL A 198 6.82 4.59 -13.20
C VAL A 198 5.60 3.69 -13.06
N LEU A 199 4.64 4.06 -12.21
CA LEU A 199 3.47 3.22 -11.94
C LEU A 199 2.31 3.49 -12.90
N LYS A 200 2.54 4.09 -14.06
CA LYS A 200 1.47 4.58 -14.96
C LYS A 200 0.43 3.50 -15.30
N ASP A 201 0.88 2.27 -15.55
CA ASP A 201 0.02 1.16 -15.98
C ASP A 201 -0.49 0.32 -14.80
N GLU A 202 -0.05 0.62 -13.57
CA GLU A 202 -0.47 -0.10 -12.38
C GLU A 202 -1.89 0.28 -11.93
N PRO A 203 -2.60 -0.62 -11.23
CA PRO A 203 -3.96 -0.37 -10.74
C PRO A 203 -4.03 0.91 -9.88
N ASN A 204 -5.15 1.63 -10.00
CA ASN A 204 -5.37 2.86 -9.26
C ASN A 204 -5.28 2.69 -7.74
N PHE A 205 -5.71 1.53 -7.23
CA PHE A 205 -5.56 1.17 -5.82
C PHE A 205 -4.09 1.16 -5.38
N VAL A 206 -3.18 0.60 -6.19
CA VAL A 206 -1.74 0.59 -5.90
C VAL A 206 -1.21 2.02 -5.80
N LYS A 207 -1.55 2.88 -6.77
CA LYS A 207 -1.11 4.29 -6.80
C LYS A 207 -1.60 5.08 -5.59
N PHE A 208 -2.89 4.94 -5.25
CA PHE A 208 -3.47 5.58 -4.07
C PHE A 208 -2.71 5.21 -2.80
N CYS A 209 -2.39 3.92 -2.65
CA CYS A 209 -1.71 3.41 -1.46
C CYS A 209 -0.23 3.76 -1.43
N PHE A 210 0.40 3.85 -2.59
CA PHE A 210 1.78 4.32 -2.72
C PHE A 210 1.92 5.79 -2.27
N ILE A 211 0.95 6.65 -2.61
CA ILE A 211 0.90 8.04 -2.11
C ILE A 211 0.68 8.07 -0.60
N ALA A 212 -0.17 7.19 -0.07
CA ALA A 212 -0.39 7.08 1.37
C ALA A 212 0.90 6.66 2.10
N ALA A 213 1.68 5.73 1.53
CA ALA A 213 2.99 5.37 2.04
C ALA A 213 3.92 6.60 2.04
N GLY A 214 4.05 7.30 0.90
CA GLY A 214 4.86 8.52 0.78
C GLY A 214 4.42 9.68 1.68
N SER A 215 3.16 9.69 2.12
CA SER A 215 2.61 10.70 3.03
C SER A 215 2.67 10.29 4.50
N SER A 216 3.13 9.08 4.79
CA SER A 216 3.25 8.59 6.17
C SER A 216 4.36 9.30 6.94
N PRO A 217 4.24 9.43 8.28
CA PRO A 217 5.30 10.02 9.11
C PRO A 217 6.53 9.10 9.17
N GLY A 218 7.62 9.57 9.78
CA GLY A 218 8.77 8.74 10.12
C GLY A 218 8.37 7.53 10.98
N GLY A 219 9.05 6.40 10.79
CA GLY A 219 8.76 5.13 11.44
C GLY A 219 9.79 4.74 12.49
N GLY A 220 9.38 4.10 13.58
CA GLY A 220 10.24 3.83 14.75
C GLY A 220 11.51 3.00 14.52
N LYS A 221 11.70 2.39 13.33
CA LYS A 221 12.98 1.80 12.93
C LYS A 221 14.06 2.87 12.72
N SER A 222 13.69 4.11 12.44
CA SER A 222 14.59 5.25 12.22
C SER A 222 15.55 5.42 13.40
N SER A 223 15.04 5.37 14.64
CA SER A 223 15.84 5.55 15.85
C SER A 223 16.95 4.51 15.99
N PHE A 224 16.72 3.27 15.55
CA PHE A 224 17.76 2.23 15.53
C PHE A 224 18.88 2.59 14.56
N TRP A 225 18.53 3.01 13.34
CA TRP A 225 19.48 3.45 12.34
C TRP A 225 20.22 4.73 12.75
N THR A 226 19.54 5.68 13.40
CA THR A 226 20.16 6.89 13.96
C THR A 226 21.27 6.54 14.94
N ILE A 227 21.08 5.54 15.81
CA ILE A 227 22.12 5.08 16.74
C ILE A 227 23.31 4.48 15.98
N ILE A 228 23.07 3.64 14.98
CA ILE A 228 24.14 2.98 14.20
C ILE A 228 25.00 3.99 13.44
N PHE A 229 24.39 5.06 12.95
CA PHE A 229 25.05 6.09 12.17
C PHE A 229 25.50 7.30 13.00
N ASP A 230 25.59 7.15 14.33
CA ASP A 230 26.09 8.18 15.24
C ASP A 230 25.30 9.51 15.15
N GLY A 231 24.00 9.41 14.85
CA GLY A 231 23.08 10.54 14.81
C GLY A 231 22.53 10.94 16.18
N ASN A 232 21.75 12.01 16.18
CA ASN A 232 21.10 12.54 17.37
C ASN A 232 19.80 11.77 17.69
N LEU A 233 19.90 10.76 18.56
CA LEU A 233 18.76 9.94 18.98
C LEU A 233 17.62 10.77 19.58
N ASN A 234 17.92 11.78 20.41
CA ASN A 234 16.90 12.62 21.02
C ASN A 234 16.09 13.38 19.95
N LEU A 235 16.78 13.84 18.89
CA LEU A 235 16.13 14.46 17.74
C LEU A 235 15.27 13.44 16.98
N SER A 236 15.76 12.24 16.69
CA SER A 236 14.98 11.19 15.99
C SER A 236 13.64 10.94 16.68
N VAL A 237 13.65 10.60 17.98
CA VAL A 237 12.41 10.27 18.70
C VAL A 237 11.46 11.47 18.76
N CYS A 238 12.00 12.70 18.89
CA CYS A 238 11.21 13.93 18.84
C CYS A 238 10.57 14.14 17.46
N LEU A 239 11.32 13.94 16.37
CA LEU A 239 10.83 14.09 15.00
C LEU A 239 9.73 13.06 14.71
N THR A 240 9.94 11.79 15.04
CA THR A 240 8.93 10.75 14.85
C THR A 240 7.62 11.10 15.57
N PHE A 241 7.70 11.61 16.82
CA PHE A 241 6.51 12.04 17.57
C PHE A 241 5.80 13.22 16.88
N VAL A 242 6.54 14.30 16.59
CA VAL A 242 5.98 15.50 15.95
C VAL A 242 5.37 15.16 14.60
N GLN A 243 6.06 14.36 13.79
CA GLN A 243 5.54 13.92 12.50
C GLN A 243 4.29 13.03 12.65
N THR A 244 4.25 12.13 13.63
CA THR A 244 3.05 11.30 13.88
C THR A 244 1.85 12.18 14.23
N VAL A 245 2.05 13.25 15.02
CA VAL A 245 1.00 14.23 15.29
C VAL A 245 0.61 15.00 14.02
N CYS A 246 1.58 15.49 13.24
CA CYS A 246 1.33 16.20 11.98
C CYS A 246 0.61 15.33 10.93
N ALA A 247 0.88 14.02 10.91
CA ALA A 247 0.27 13.07 9.99
C ALA A 247 -1.26 13.03 10.12
N SER A 248 -1.81 13.34 11.31
CA SER A 248 -3.26 13.45 11.57
C SER A 248 -3.97 14.39 10.60
N LEU A 249 -3.29 15.44 10.16
CA LEU A 249 -3.81 16.44 9.24
C LEU A 249 -3.20 16.29 7.84
N MET A 250 -1.91 15.99 7.76
CA MET A 250 -1.19 15.97 6.48
C MET A 250 -1.56 14.76 5.61
N MET A 251 -1.68 13.55 6.16
CA MET A 251 -2.08 12.39 5.35
C MET A 251 -3.46 12.57 4.70
N PRO A 252 -4.55 12.90 5.44
CA PRO A 252 -5.86 13.08 4.81
C PRO A 252 -5.85 14.23 3.80
N LEU A 253 -5.09 15.30 4.05
CA LEU A 253 -4.91 16.41 3.10
C LEU A 253 -4.27 15.94 1.79
N TRP A 254 -3.21 15.13 1.83
CA TRP A 254 -2.61 14.61 0.60
C TRP A 254 -3.50 13.59 -0.11
N MET A 255 -4.24 12.78 0.66
CA MET A 255 -5.22 11.86 0.08
C MET A 255 -6.38 12.60 -0.59
N THR A 256 -6.82 13.76 -0.07
CA THR A 256 -7.85 14.58 -0.73
C THR A 256 -7.32 15.28 -1.97
N LEU A 257 -6.12 15.85 -1.88
CA LEU A 257 -5.55 16.70 -2.90
C LEU A 257 -5.09 15.90 -4.12
N ILE A 258 -4.37 14.80 -3.88
CA ILE A 258 -3.72 14.01 -4.93
C ILE A 258 -4.30 12.59 -4.98
N GLY A 259 -4.59 11.97 -3.84
CA GLY A 259 -5.09 10.59 -3.81
C GLY A 259 -6.44 10.42 -4.51
N LYS A 260 -7.37 11.36 -4.30
CA LYS A 260 -8.76 11.28 -4.77
C LYS A 260 -8.88 11.04 -6.29
N GLN A 261 -7.98 11.60 -7.09
CA GLN A 261 -8.03 11.45 -8.56
C GLN A 261 -7.85 9.99 -9.00
N PHE A 262 -7.10 9.18 -8.24
CA PHE A 262 -6.92 7.77 -8.55
C PHE A 262 -8.16 6.94 -8.18
N LEU A 263 -8.96 7.38 -7.21
CA LEU A 263 -10.20 6.69 -6.82
C LEU A 263 -11.47 7.24 -7.50
N ALA A 264 -11.36 8.33 -8.28
CA ALA A 264 -12.51 9.02 -8.86
C ALA A 264 -13.37 8.12 -9.75
N ASN A 265 -12.75 7.14 -10.42
CA ASN A 265 -13.43 6.22 -11.33
C ASN A 265 -13.96 4.96 -10.62
N GLU A 266 -13.61 4.74 -9.35
CA GLU A 266 -13.86 3.49 -8.62
C GLU A 266 -15.06 3.58 -7.66
N ASN A 267 -15.77 4.72 -7.61
CA ASN A 267 -16.89 4.99 -6.67
C ASN A 267 -16.54 4.76 -5.17
N ILE A 268 -15.26 4.77 -4.80
CA ILE A 268 -14.81 4.55 -3.42
C ILE A 268 -14.53 5.90 -2.75
N SER A 269 -15.24 6.16 -1.66
CA SER A 269 -14.97 7.32 -0.80
C SER A 269 -13.73 7.07 0.06
N VAL A 270 -12.81 8.04 0.11
CA VAL A 270 -11.68 8.02 1.04
C VAL A 270 -12.20 7.94 2.48
N PRO A 271 -11.83 6.92 3.28
CA PRO A 271 -12.37 6.76 4.64
C PRO A 271 -11.63 7.65 5.64
N TYR A 272 -11.91 8.95 5.60
CA TYR A 272 -11.31 9.94 6.50
C TYR A 272 -11.42 9.54 7.98
N ILE A 273 -12.57 8.98 8.37
CA ILE A 273 -12.79 8.51 9.73
C ILE A 273 -11.88 7.34 10.12
N GLY A 274 -11.59 6.43 9.18
CA GLY A 274 -10.69 5.31 9.38
C GLY A 274 -9.25 5.78 9.56
N LEU A 275 -8.83 6.78 8.77
CA LEU A 275 -7.51 7.38 8.90
C LEU A 275 -7.33 8.12 10.23
N VAL A 276 -8.33 8.92 10.64
CA VAL A 276 -8.29 9.60 11.93
C VAL A 276 -8.23 8.59 13.08
N LYS A 277 -8.99 7.49 13.02
CA LYS A 277 -8.93 6.38 13.99
C LYS A 277 -7.55 5.71 14.03
N ALA A 278 -6.95 5.42 12.87
CA ALA A 278 -5.62 4.83 12.79
C ALA A 278 -4.55 5.71 13.45
N ILE A 279 -4.69 7.03 13.31
CA ILE A 279 -3.77 8.00 13.89
C ILE A 279 -3.97 8.14 15.39
N PHE A 280 -5.23 8.15 15.87
CA PHE A 280 -5.52 8.07 17.30
C PHE A 280 -4.95 6.79 17.94
N ASN A 281 -5.02 5.65 17.24
CA ASN A 281 -4.42 4.40 17.69
C ASN A 281 -2.89 4.46 17.83
N LEU A 282 -2.20 5.40 17.18
CA LEU A 282 -0.77 5.64 17.39
C LEU A 282 -0.50 6.71 18.45
N ILE A 283 -1.24 7.82 18.44
CA ILE A 283 -0.98 8.94 19.35
C ILE A 283 -1.31 8.57 20.80
N ILE A 284 -2.44 7.90 21.04
CA ILE A 284 -2.92 7.59 22.39
C ILE A 284 -1.91 6.71 23.16
N PRO A 285 -1.45 5.56 22.64
CA PRO A 285 -0.48 4.74 23.36
C PRO A 285 0.84 5.47 23.59
N CYS A 286 1.28 6.30 22.64
CA CYS A 286 2.49 7.10 22.77
C CYS A 286 2.39 8.08 23.94
N ILE A 287 1.29 8.84 24.03
CA ILE A 287 1.03 9.76 25.15
C ILE A 287 0.97 9.00 26.48
N VAL A 288 0.31 7.84 26.52
CA VAL A 288 0.26 6.99 27.73
C VAL A 288 1.67 6.52 28.13
N GLY A 289 2.53 6.19 27.17
CA GLY A 289 3.94 5.88 27.39
C GLY A 289 4.71 7.07 28.00
N MET A 290 4.49 8.28 27.46
CA MET A 290 5.10 9.51 27.97
C MET A 290 4.67 9.82 29.42
N LEU A 291 3.38 9.67 29.72
CA LEU A 291 2.87 9.83 31.08
C LEU A 291 3.46 8.78 32.02
N THR A 292 3.64 7.55 31.54
CA THR A 292 4.22 6.46 32.35
C THR A 292 5.67 6.75 32.73
N VAL A 293 6.51 7.23 31.80
CA VAL A 293 7.90 7.61 32.13
C VAL A 293 7.96 8.84 33.03
N HIS A 294 7.01 9.76 32.90
CA HIS A 294 6.93 10.95 33.74
C HIS A 294 6.56 10.61 35.20
N TYR A 295 5.52 9.82 35.42
CA TYR A 295 5.02 9.50 36.76
C TYR A 295 5.73 8.31 37.41
N LYS A 296 6.21 7.33 36.65
CA LYS A 296 6.83 6.09 37.15
C LYS A 296 8.17 5.77 36.45
N PRO A 297 9.19 6.65 36.53
CA PRO A 297 10.46 6.46 35.83
C PRO A 297 11.21 5.17 36.23
N LYS A 298 11.15 4.78 37.52
CA LYS A 298 11.79 3.54 38.01
C LYS A 298 11.22 2.28 37.38
N LEU A 299 9.91 2.26 37.08
CA LEU A 299 9.25 1.14 36.40
C LEU A 299 9.79 1.00 34.98
N VAL A 300 9.89 2.12 34.25
CA VAL A 300 10.38 2.16 32.87
C VAL A 300 11.84 1.73 32.80
N GLN A 301 12.70 2.20 33.71
CA GLN A 301 14.11 1.79 33.75
C GLN A 301 14.27 0.28 33.95
N ASN A 302 13.49 -0.32 34.84
CA ASN A 302 13.51 -1.78 35.05
C ASN A 302 12.97 -2.54 33.83
N ALA A 303 11.91 -2.02 33.20
CA ALA A 303 11.31 -2.62 32.01
C ALA A 303 12.22 -2.50 30.78
N GLN A 304 13.01 -1.43 30.65
CA GLN A 304 13.88 -1.17 29.48
C GLN A 304 14.83 -2.32 29.18
N LYS A 305 15.31 -3.04 30.22
CA LYS A 305 16.15 -4.24 30.07
C LYS A 305 15.46 -5.34 29.26
N TYR A 306 14.16 -5.53 29.48
CA TYR A 306 13.36 -6.55 28.80
C TYR A 306 12.79 -6.05 27.48
N ILE A 307 12.43 -4.77 27.41
CA ILE A 307 11.86 -4.12 26.22
C ILE A 307 12.74 -4.35 24.99
N LYS A 308 14.05 -4.11 25.08
CA LYS A 308 14.94 -4.23 23.92
C LYS A 308 14.93 -5.64 23.32
N VAL A 309 14.96 -6.67 24.17
CA VAL A 309 14.94 -8.07 23.73
C VAL A 309 13.56 -8.41 23.19
N ALA A 310 12.49 -8.10 23.95
CA ALA A 310 11.12 -8.39 23.56
C ALA A 310 10.76 -7.77 22.20
N THR A 311 11.07 -6.50 21.96
CA THR A 311 10.79 -5.82 20.69
C THR A 311 11.55 -6.43 19.52
N TRP A 312 12.80 -6.88 19.73
CA TRP A 312 13.56 -7.56 18.68
C TRP A 312 12.98 -8.92 18.36
N THR A 313 12.71 -9.74 19.38
CA THR A 313 12.15 -11.07 19.20
C THR A 313 10.77 -11.00 18.55
N SER A 314 9.91 -10.09 19.00
CA SER A 314 8.59 -9.90 18.42
C SER A 314 8.65 -9.41 16.98
N THR A 315 9.56 -8.49 16.64
CA THR A 315 9.72 -8.00 15.27
C THR A 315 10.10 -9.13 14.31
N ILE A 316 11.03 -10.01 14.71
CA ILE A 316 11.41 -11.17 13.90
C ILE A 316 10.20 -12.11 13.72
N VAL A 317 9.52 -12.46 14.82
CA VAL A 317 8.37 -13.37 14.78
C VAL A 317 7.24 -12.82 13.91
N PHE A 318 6.85 -11.55 14.10
CA PHE A 318 5.79 -10.91 13.31
C PHE A 318 6.16 -10.73 11.84
N THR A 319 7.44 -10.51 11.54
CA THR A 319 7.90 -10.45 10.15
C THR A 319 7.78 -11.82 9.49
N MET A 320 8.22 -12.90 10.15
CA MET A 320 8.09 -14.26 9.63
C MET A 320 6.62 -14.67 9.42
N LEU A 321 5.77 -14.39 10.40
CA LEU A 321 4.32 -14.63 10.29
C LEU A 321 3.69 -13.78 9.19
N GLY A 322 4.07 -12.52 9.06
CA GLY A 322 3.58 -11.63 7.99
C GLY A 322 3.95 -12.13 6.60
N VAL A 323 5.18 -12.58 6.40
CA VAL A 323 5.63 -13.18 5.13
C VAL A 323 4.83 -14.45 4.81
N PHE A 324 4.54 -15.27 5.82
CA PHE A 324 3.73 -16.48 5.65
C PHE A 324 2.27 -16.15 5.28
N VAL A 325 1.63 -15.23 6.01
CA VAL A 325 0.22 -14.84 5.79
C VAL A 325 0.02 -14.12 4.46
N TYR A 326 0.94 -13.23 4.09
CA TYR A 326 0.86 -12.42 2.87
C TYR A 326 1.71 -12.96 1.72
N HIS A 327 1.99 -14.27 1.69
CA HIS A 327 2.82 -14.87 0.66
C HIS A 327 2.30 -14.58 -0.76
N HIS A 328 0.97 -14.58 -0.96
CA HIS A 328 0.34 -14.31 -2.25
C HIS A 328 0.63 -12.90 -2.78
N ILE A 329 0.82 -11.91 -1.91
CA ILE A 329 1.13 -10.52 -2.31
C ILE A 329 2.47 -10.46 -3.04
N PHE A 330 3.43 -11.32 -2.65
CA PHE A 330 4.75 -11.35 -3.32
C PHE A 330 4.66 -11.79 -4.78
N LEU A 331 3.62 -12.53 -5.16
CA LEU A 331 3.38 -12.94 -6.55
C LEU A 331 2.82 -11.79 -7.41
N MET A 332 2.25 -10.76 -6.77
CA MET A 332 1.72 -9.56 -7.43
C MET A 332 2.77 -8.45 -7.61
N ILE A 333 4.03 -8.69 -7.21
CA ILE A 333 5.09 -7.68 -7.34
C ILE A 333 5.48 -7.56 -8.81
N THR A 334 5.24 -6.38 -9.38
CA THR A 334 5.71 -6.01 -10.72
C THR A 334 7.03 -5.24 -10.65
N LEU A 335 7.77 -5.19 -11.76
CA LEU A 335 9.02 -4.43 -11.85
C LEU A 335 8.81 -2.91 -11.60
N PRO A 336 7.76 -2.26 -12.14
CA PRO A 336 7.45 -0.87 -11.80
C PRO A 336 7.24 -0.63 -10.30
N ILE A 337 6.47 -1.50 -9.63
CA ILE A 337 6.23 -1.40 -8.18
C ILE A 337 7.56 -1.52 -7.42
N LEU A 338 8.42 -2.47 -7.80
CA LEU A 338 9.73 -2.65 -7.16
C LEU A 338 10.60 -1.40 -7.31
N ILE A 339 10.72 -0.87 -8.53
CA ILE A 339 11.54 0.32 -8.81
C ILE A 339 11.02 1.54 -8.04
N ALA A 340 9.72 1.83 -8.12
CA ALA A 340 9.12 2.95 -7.41
C ALA A 340 9.31 2.83 -5.89
N SER A 341 9.12 1.62 -5.35
CA SER A 341 9.28 1.32 -3.92
C SER A 341 10.71 1.44 -3.41
N CYS A 342 11.72 1.27 -4.28
CA CYS A 342 13.11 1.61 -3.97
C CYS A 342 13.34 3.12 -3.99
N ILE A 343 12.89 3.80 -5.05
CA ILE A 343 13.14 5.23 -5.24
C ILE A 343 12.52 6.06 -4.10
N LEU A 344 11.32 5.72 -3.64
CA LEU A 344 10.61 6.50 -2.63
C LEU A 344 11.42 6.72 -1.33
N PRO A 345 11.81 5.69 -0.56
CA PRO A 345 12.61 5.88 0.65
C PRO A 345 14.02 6.41 0.34
N TRP A 346 14.63 6.01 -0.79
CA TRP A 346 16.01 6.40 -1.11
C TRP A 346 16.11 7.88 -1.48
N SER A 347 15.14 8.37 -2.24
CA SER A 347 15.01 9.81 -2.53
C SER A 347 14.83 10.61 -1.24
N GLY A 348 14.08 10.07 -0.29
CA GLY A 348 13.95 10.59 1.08
C GLY A 348 15.28 10.83 1.78
N TYR A 349 16.12 9.79 1.88
CA TYR A 349 17.43 9.90 2.52
C TYR A 349 18.28 10.99 1.86
N ILE A 350 18.34 10.99 0.53
CA ILE A 350 19.19 11.91 -0.24
C ILE A 350 18.70 13.35 -0.12
N LEU A 351 17.40 13.58 -0.32
CA LEU A 351 16.81 14.91 -0.36
C LEU A 351 16.87 15.56 1.03
N ALA A 352 16.53 14.82 2.08
CA ALA A 352 16.64 15.32 3.45
C ALA A 352 18.10 15.57 3.87
N TYR A 353 19.06 14.79 3.38
CA TYR A 353 20.48 15.05 3.60
C TYR A 353 20.92 16.36 2.95
N ILE A 354 20.54 16.58 1.70
CA ILE A 354 20.85 17.79 0.94
C ILE A 354 20.22 19.01 1.63
N VAL A 355 18.92 18.99 1.91
CA VAL A 355 18.22 20.12 2.54
C VAL A 355 18.76 20.39 3.94
N GLY A 356 19.01 19.35 4.74
CA GLY A 356 19.61 19.50 6.08
C GLY A 356 21.00 20.15 6.03
N THR A 357 21.82 19.77 5.04
CA THR A 357 23.15 20.36 4.81
C THR A 357 23.05 21.82 4.36
N LEU A 358 22.12 22.14 3.46
CA LEU A 358 21.87 23.52 2.99
C LEU A 358 21.39 24.43 4.13
N CYS A 359 20.59 23.89 5.06
CA CYS A 359 20.17 24.57 6.27
C CYS A 359 21.25 24.63 7.38
N LYS A 360 22.48 24.16 7.09
CA LYS A 360 23.65 24.17 7.99
C LYS A 360 23.39 23.49 9.33
N LEU A 361 22.61 22.41 9.32
CA LEU A 361 22.43 21.58 10.52
C LEU A 361 23.75 20.88 10.89
N PRO A 362 24.00 20.60 12.19
CA PRO A 362 25.10 19.74 12.61
C PRO A 362 25.01 18.38 11.92
N ILE A 363 26.15 17.76 11.60
CA ILE A 363 26.19 16.49 10.85
C ILE A 363 25.33 15.38 11.49
N ALA A 364 25.33 15.29 12.82
CA ALA A 364 24.51 14.34 13.56
C ALA A 364 23.00 14.58 13.35
N ASP A 365 22.58 15.84 13.26
CA ASP A 365 21.19 16.22 13.00
C ASP A 365 20.83 16.00 11.53
N VAL A 366 21.74 16.28 10.57
CA VAL A 366 21.54 15.97 9.15
C VAL A 366 21.32 14.47 8.95
N ILE A 367 22.18 13.62 9.53
CA ILE A 367 22.03 12.16 9.48
C ILE A 367 20.67 11.74 10.06
N THR A 368 20.29 12.34 11.19
CA THR A 368 19.01 12.04 11.87
C THR A 368 17.81 12.39 10.99
N VAL A 369 17.77 13.61 10.47
CA VAL A 369 16.67 14.08 9.61
C VAL A 369 16.60 13.25 8.32
N SER A 370 17.74 12.86 7.77
CA SER A 370 17.82 11.99 6.59
C SER A 370 17.18 10.63 6.86
N ILE A 371 17.61 9.97 7.94
CA ILE A 371 17.11 8.65 8.33
C ILE A 371 15.63 8.71 8.68
N GLU A 372 15.19 9.71 9.45
CA GLU A 372 13.76 9.92 9.77
C GLU A 372 12.92 10.09 8.50
N THR A 373 13.43 10.80 7.50
CA THR A 373 12.67 11.05 6.28
C THR A 373 12.52 9.78 5.45
N GLY A 374 13.62 9.06 5.18
CA GLY A 374 13.56 7.87 4.34
C GLY A 374 12.95 6.64 5.03
N VAL A 375 13.08 6.52 6.36
CA VAL A 375 12.41 5.46 7.13
C VAL A 375 11.00 5.89 7.49
N GLN A 376 10.06 5.59 6.60
CA GLN A 376 8.64 5.89 6.77
C GLN A 376 7.89 4.84 7.62
N ASN A 377 6.84 5.28 8.32
CA ASN A 377 5.90 4.43 9.02
C ASN A 377 4.80 3.93 8.07
N VAL A 378 5.21 3.06 7.14
CA VAL A 378 4.31 2.50 6.14
C VAL A 378 3.21 1.62 6.77
N GLY A 379 3.40 1.16 8.01
CA GLY A 379 2.35 0.48 8.78
C GLY A 379 1.10 1.33 8.98
N LEU A 380 1.24 2.65 9.11
CA LEU A 380 0.09 3.57 9.18
C LEU A 380 -0.66 3.63 7.84
N ALA A 381 0.07 3.62 6.72
CA ALA A 381 -0.55 3.54 5.40
C ALA A 381 -1.32 2.23 5.24
N ILE A 382 -0.74 1.08 5.63
CA ILE A 382 -1.41 -0.23 5.60
C ILE A 382 -2.68 -0.22 6.47
N MET A 383 -2.61 0.31 7.70
CA MET A 383 -3.79 0.44 8.57
C MET A 383 -4.89 1.26 7.91
N MET A 384 -4.55 2.34 7.21
CA MET A 384 -5.52 3.11 6.43
C MET A 384 -6.19 2.24 5.37
N LEU A 385 -5.46 1.34 4.70
CA LEU A 385 -6.01 0.47 3.66
C LEU A 385 -7.06 -0.48 4.21
N MET A 386 -6.80 -1.06 5.38
CA MET A 386 -7.72 -1.98 6.05
C MET A 386 -9.08 -1.34 6.38
N TYR A 387 -9.13 -0.01 6.49
CA TYR A 387 -10.38 0.75 6.66
C TYR A 387 -10.95 1.30 5.34
N SER A 388 -10.18 1.30 4.26
CA SER A 388 -10.53 1.90 2.95
C SER A 388 -11.05 0.90 1.94
N PHE A 389 -10.47 -0.29 1.93
CA PHE A 389 -10.68 -1.26 0.87
C PHE A 389 -11.18 -2.57 1.45
N GLN A 390 -12.03 -3.24 0.68
CA GLN A 390 -12.44 -4.61 0.92
C GLN A 390 -11.55 -5.54 0.08
N GLU A 391 -11.59 -6.83 0.38
CA GLU A 391 -10.98 -7.82 -0.51
C GLU A 391 -11.76 -7.87 -1.83
N PRO A 392 -11.09 -8.08 -2.99
CA PRO A 392 -9.66 -8.29 -3.20
C PRO A 392 -8.81 -7.03 -3.40
N GLU A 393 -9.41 -5.84 -3.46
CA GLU A 393 -8.71 -4.58 -3.73
C GLU A 393 -7.68 -4.24 -2.64
N LEU A 394 -7.96 -4.59 -1.38
CA LEU A 394 -7.06 -4.42 -0.25
C LEU A 394 -5.69 -5.09 -0.48
N ASP A 395 -5.67 -6.32 -0.98
CA ASP A 395 -4.42 -7.05 -1.22
C ASP A 395 -3.58 -6.43 -2.32
N ILE A 396 -4.24 -6.09 -3.44
CA ILE A 396 -3.61 -5.45 -4.58
C ILE A 396 -2.98 -4.12 -4.14
N ALA A 397 -3.73 -3.34 -3.36
CA ALA A 397 -3.29 -2.10 -2.77
C ALA A 397 -2.07 -2.25 -1.82
N MET A 398 -2.00 -3.34 -1.06
CA MET A 398 -0.95 -3.58 -0.05
C MET A 398 0.42 -3.95 -0.65
N VAL A 399 0.48 -4.36 -1.93
CA VAL A 399 1.74 -4.75 -2.59
C VAL A 399 2.79 -3.64 -2.47
N ALA A 400 2.44 -2.43 -2.91
CA ALA A 400 3.37 -1.28 -2.92
C ALA A 400 3.91 -0.94 -1.51
N PRO A 401 3.07 -0.69 -0.50
CA PRO A 401 3.52 -0.46 0.88
C PRO A 401 4.44 -1.56 1.44
N ILE A 402 4.14 -2.83 1.18
CA ILE A 402 4.97 -3.95 1.67
C ILE A 402 6.34 -3.92 1.01
N VAL A 403 6.41 -3.69 -0.30
CA VAL A 403 7.69 -3.60 -1.02
C VAL A 403 8.51 -2.38 -0.57
N VAL A 404 7.86 -1.24 -0.28
CA VAL A 404 8.53 -0.06 0.31
C VAL A 404 9.23 -0.45 1.62
N ILE A 405 8.54 -1.12 2.55
CA ILE A 405 9.12 -1.57 3.83
C ILE A 405 10.38 -2.42 3.60
N LEU A 406 10.34 -3.32 2.62
CA LEU A 406 11.46 -4.21 2.31
C LEU A 406 12.63 -3.47 1.65
N ALA A 407 12.36 -2.40 0.90
CA ALA A 407 13.36 -1.60 0.20
C ALA A 407 14.02 -0.53 1.11
N THR A 408 13.33 -0.04 2.13
CA THR A 408 13.78 1.04 3.04
C THR A 408 15.15 0.78 3.67
N ASP A 409 15.39 -0.44 4.17
CA ASP A 409 16.59 -0.77 4.96
C ASP A 409 17.83 -1.06 4.08
N LYS A 410 17.66 -1.34 2.79
CA LYS A 410 18.71 -1.81 1.88
C LYS A 410 19.93 -0.87 1.78
N PRO A 411 19.78 0.44 1.48
CA PRO A 411 20.94 1.34 1.40
C PRO A 411 21.64 1.48 2.74
N LEU A 412 20.89 1.51 3.84
CA LEU A 412 21.45 1.64 5.19
C LEU A 412 22.28 0.41 5.58
N ILE A 413 21.80 -0.80 5.28
CA ILE A 413 22.58 -2.04 5.47
C ILE A 413 23.88 -2.01 4.65
N ILE A 414 23.81 -1.59 3.39
CA ILE A 414 24.99 -1.51 2.50
C ILE A 414 26.02 -0.52 3.07
N ILE A 415 25.60 0.69 3.43
CA ILE A 415 26.49 1.71 4.01
C ILE A 415 27.11 1.18 5.32
N TRP A 416 26.32 0.52 6.17
CA TRP A 416 26.82 -0.07 7.41
C TRP A 416 27.85 -1.17 7.17
N LEU A 417 27.62 -2.07 6.21
CA LEU A 417 28.57 -3.13 5.84
C LEU A 417 29.88 -2.53 5.32
N ILE A 418 29.81 -1.52 4.45
CA ILE A 418 30.99 -0.81 3.93
C ILE A 418 31.76 -0.14 5.07
N LYS A 419 31.09 0.59 5.98
CA LYS A 419 31.72 1.21 7.17
C LYS A 419 32.40 0.17 8.05
N LYS A 420 31.78 -0.99 8.25
CA LYS A 420 32.33 -2.11 9.03
C LYS A 420 33.56 -2.74 8.37
N MET A 421 33.51 -2.96 7.06
CA MET A 421 34.65 -3.48 6.29
C MET A 421 35.83 -2.50 6.28
N TYR A 422 35.57 -1.21 6.07
CA TYR A 422 36.59 -0.16 6.08
C TYR A 422 37.28 -0.06 7.45
N LYS A 423 36.50 -0.06 8.54
CA LYS A 423 37.06 -0.04 9.91
C LYS A 423 37.95 -1.25 10.17
N LYS A 424 37.53 -2.45 9.74
CA LYS A 424 38.33 -3.68 9.89
C LYS A 424 39.62 -3.60 9.06
N TYR A 425 39.57 -3.04 7.86
CA TYR A 425 40.74 -2.84 7.01
C TYR A 425 41.74 -1.85 7.63
N CYS A 426 41.29 -0.69 8.10
CA CYS A 426 42.14 0.31 8.76
C CYS A 426 42.76 -0.20 10.07
N SER A 427 42.01 -0.95 10.88
CA SER A 427 42.58 -1.60 12.07
C SER A 427 43.67 -2.61 11.70
N SER A 428 43.46 -3.43 10.67
CA SER A 428 44.46 -4.40 10.22
C SER A 428 45.70 -3.76 9.56
N ASP A 429 45.58 -2.56 8.97
CA ASP A 429 46.72 -1.83 8.39
C ASP A 429 47.55 -1.12 9.47
N ASN A 430 46.90 -0.59 10.51
CA ASN A 430 47.61 -0.06 11.68
C ASN A 430 48.37 -1.17 12.44
N ASP A 431 47.74 -2.34 12.64
CA ASP A 431 48.42 -3.50 13.26
C ASP A 431 49.62 -3.99 12.43
N LYS A 432 49.62 -3.80 11.11
CA LYS A 432 50.77 -4.11 10.24
C LYS A 432 51.87 -3.08 10.32
N LYS A 433 51.55 -1.78 10.40
CA LYS A 433 52.54 -0.70 10.52
C LYS A 433 53.26 -0.74 11.87
N ASP A 434 52.55 -1.00 12.96
CA ASP A 434 53.15 -1.10 14.30
C ASP A 434 54.11 -2.30 14.43
N ASN A 435 53.89 -3.36 13.65
CA ASN A 435 54.77 -4.53 13.60
C ASN A 435 56.01 -4.36 12.69
N ILE A 436 56.06 -3.33 11.84
CA ILE A 436 57.17 -3.07 10.91
C ILE A 436 58.15 -2.02 11.49
N SER A 437 57.74 -1.22 12.47
CA SER A 437 58.51 -0.06 12.98
C SER A 437 59.50 -0.33 14.13
N LEU A 438 59.97 -1.56 14.34
CA LEU A 438 61.05 -1.82 15.31
C LEU A 438 62.24 -2.60 14.70
N PRO A 439 63.22 -1.92 14.06
CA PRO A 439 64.58 -2.40 14.08
C PRO A 439 65.14 -2.11 15.49
N ARG A 440 65.48 -3.19 16.22
CA ARG A 440 66.27 -3.12 17.46
C ARG A 440 67.60 -2.42 17.15
N THR A 441 67.78 -1.20 17.63
CA THR A 441 69.11 -0.60 17.77
C THR A 441 69.79 -1.31 18.94
N GLY A 442 70.68 -2.25 18.61
CA GLY A 442 71.64 -2.87 19.53
C GLY A 442 72.98 -2.17 19.44
#